data_AF-A0A424K5J8-F1
#
_entry.id   AF-A0A424K5J8-F1
#
_cell.length_a   1.000
_cell.length_b   1.000
_cell.length_c   1.000
_cell.angle_alpha   90.00
_cell.angle_beta   90.00
_cell.angle_gamma   90.00
#
_symmetry.space_group_name_H-M   'P 1'
#
loop_
_entity.id
_entity.type
_entity.pdbx_description
1 polymer ?
#
loop_
_entity_poly.entity_id
_entity_poly.type
_entity_poly.pdbx_seq_one_letter_code
_entity_poly.pdbx_strand_id
1 'polypeptide(L)' 'MEKIKITCTNNGKTKTADVLQKNDKHLKVVVEGTQIAIEMFREDVNKPYIGHTAGLEFTWHQKI' A
#
# COMPACT_ATOMS: atom_id res chain seq x y z
N MET A 1 1.82 12.60 -9.56
CA MET A 1 1.13 11.52 -8.82
C MET A 1 1.84 11.35 -7.49
N GLU A 2 1.09 11.17 -6.39
CA GLU A 2 1.67 10.92 -5.07
C GLU A 2 2.35 9.53 -5.08
N LYS A 3 3.56 9.46 -4.52
CA LYS A 3 4.32 8.21 -4.39
C LYS A 3 4.50 7.87 -2.93
N ILE A 4 4.32 6.60 -2.61
CA ILE A 4 4.51 6.08 -1.26
C ILE A 4 5.43 4.85 -1.27
N LYS A 5 5.94 4.48 -0.09
CA LYS A 5 6.70 3.25 0.10
C LYS A 5 5.85 2.25 0.89
N ILE A 6 5.40 1.19 0.23
CA ILE A 6 4.73 0.08 0.89
C ILE A 6 5.76 -0.96 1.31
N THR A 7 5.56 -1.60 2.47
CA THR A 7 6.46 -2.62 3.01
C THR A 7 5.82 -3.98 2.91
N CYS A 8 6.50 -4.97 2.33
CA CYS A 8 6.04 -6.36 2.37
C CYS A 8 6.33 -6.97 3.74
N THR A 9 5.32 -7.48 4.44
CA THR A 9 5.48 -8.05 5.78
C THR A 9 6.12 -9.44 5.74
N ASN A 10 6.02 -10.15 4.62
CA ASN A 10 6.63 -11.47 4.45
C ASN A 10 8.16 -11.43 4.38
N ASN A 11 8.77 -10.33 3.93
CA ASN A 11 10.22 -10.25 3.73
C ASN A 11 10.88 -8.93 4.16
N GLY A 12 10.10 -7.98 4.70
CA GLY A 12 10.57 -6.68 5.18
C GLY A 12 11.03 -5.69 4.10
N LYS A 13 10.96 -6.04 2.81
CA LYS A 13 11.41 -5.16 1.72
C LYS A 13 10.36 -4.09 1.42
N THR A 14 10.84 -2.89 1.09
CA THR A 14 10.00 -1.77 0.65
C THR A 14 9.95 -1.66 -0.86
N LYS A 15 8.82 -1.20 -1.38
CA LYS A 15 8.59 -0.92 -2.80
C LYS A 15 7.96 0.46 -2.94
N THR A 16 8.43 1.22 -3.92
CA THR A 16 7.77 2.47 -4.33
C THR A 16 6.49 2.11 -5.08
N ALA A 17 5.42 2.85 -4.80
CA ALA A 17 4.15 2.70 -5.49
C ALA A 17 3.51 4.06 -5.76
N ASP A 18 2.89 4.19 -6.92
CA ASP A 18 2.09 5.34 -7.31
C ASP A 18 0.67 5.20 -6.75
N VAL A 19 0.17 6.26 -6.11
CA VAL A 19 -1.19 6.31 -5.57
C VAL A 19 -2.17 6.61 -6.71
N LEU A 20 -3.13 5.70 -6.93
CA LEU A 20 -4.22 5.89 -7.88
C LEU A 20 -5.48 6.44 -7.21
N GLN A 21 -5.76 5.99 -5.98
CA GLN A 21 -6.91 6.42 -5.20
C GLN A 21 -6.56 6.33 -3.71
N LYS A 22 -7.01 7.32 -2.93
CA LYS A 22 -6.78 7.37 -1.49
C LYS A 22 -7.95 8.04 -0.79
N ASN A 23 -8.48 7.39 0.22
CA ASN A 23 -9.43 7.93 1.18
C ASN A 23 -9.11 7.38 2.57
N ASP A 24 -9.90 7.75 3.59
CA ASP A 24 -9.62 7.42 4.97
C ASP A 24 -9.54 5.92 5.29
N LYS A 25 -10.10 5.02 4.48
CA LYS A 25 -10.06 3.56 4.77
C LYS A 25 -9.64 2.69 3.59
N HIS A 26 -9.50 3.26 2.39
CA HIS A 26 -9.12 2.56 1.17
C HIS A 26 -8.02 3.32 0.43
N LEU A 27 -7.04 2.57 -0.05
CA LEU A 27 -5.88 3.02 -0.78
C LEU A 27 -5.65 2.06 -1.94
N LYS A 28 -5.62 2.57 -3.16
CA LYS A 28 -5.25 1.82 -4.36
C LYS A 28 -3.94 2.36 -4.90
N VAL A 29 -2.97 1.47 -5.06
CA VAL A 29 -1.63 1.81 -5.53
C VAL A 29 -1.18 0.89 -6.65
N VAL A 30 -0.24 1.34 -7.48
CA VAL A 30 0.45 0.51 -8.47
C VAL A 30 1.93 0.49 -8.14
N VAL A 31 2.52 -0.70 -8.06
CA VAL A 31 3.95 -0.85 -7.78
C VAL A 31 4.76 -0.30 -8.95
N GLU A 32 5.67 0.62 -8.66
CA GLU A 32 6.47 1.34 -9.65
C GLU A 32 7.23 0.37 -10.57
N GLY A 33 7.16 0.61 -11.88
CA GLY A 33 7.77 -0.25 -12.89
C GLY A 33 7.00 -1.54 -13.19
N THR A 34 5.77 -1.69 -12.69
CA THR A 34 4.92 -2.87 -12.93
C THR A 34 3.49 -2.46 -13.27
N GLN A 35 2.67 -3.42 -13.71
CA GLN A 35 1.22 -3.27 -13.86
C GLN A 35 0.45 -3.80 -12.63
N ILE A 36 1.14 -4.14 -11.55
CA ILE A 36 0.54 -4.74 -10.36
C ILE A 36 -0.13 -3.64 -9.53
N ALA A 37 -1.45 -3.64 -9.53
CA ALA A 37 -2.26 -2.84 -8.62
C ALA A 37 -2.49 -3.58 -7.30
N ILE A 38 -2.46 -2.86 -6.19
CA ILE A 38 -2.74 -3.36 -4.86
C ILE A 38 -3.83 -2.49 -4.24
N GLU A 39 -4.92 -3.12 -3.82
CA GLU A 39 -5.92 -2.50 -2.97
C GLU A 39 -5.58 -2.77 -1.51
N MET A 40 -5.50 -1.71 -0.74
CA MET A 40 -5.12 -1.73 0.66
C MET A 40 -6.22 -1.07 1.49
N PHE A 41 -6.53 -1.65 2.65
CA PHE A 41 -7.61 -1.23 3.52
C PHE A 41 -7.11 -1.02 4.95
N ARG A 42 -7.75 -0.13 5.70
CA ARG A 42 -7.52 0.02 7.14
C ARG A 42 -8.83 0.19 7.89
N GLU A 43 -8.84 -0.28 9.13
CA GLU A 43 -10.03 -0.20 10.00
C GLU A 43 -10.25 1.20 10.56
N ASP A 44 -9.15 1.89 10.89
CA ASP A 44 -9.13 3.20 11.54
C ASP A 44 -7.98 4.07 10.99
N VAL A 45 -8.12 5.40 11.08
CA VAL A 45 -7.14 6.36 10.56
C VAL A 45 -5.77 6.28 11.23
N ASN A 46 -5.69 5.72 12.43
CA ASN A 46 -4.45 5.49 13.17
C ASN A 46 -3.81 4.13 12.89
N LYS A 47 -4.45 3.29 12.06
CA LYS A 47 -3.95 1.97 11.66
C LYS A 47 -3.30 2.03 10.27
N PRO A 48 -2.38 1.11 9.96
CA PRO A 48 -1.85 0.98 8.62
C PRO A 48 -2.92 0.51 7.65
N TYR A 49 -2.76 0.90 6.39
CA TYR A 49 -3.38 0.18 5.28
C TYR A 49 -2.68 -1.17 5.09
N ILE A 50 -3.47 -2.21 4.87
CA ILE A 50 -3.02 -3.58 4.62
C ILE A 50 -3.63 -4.04 3.31
N GLY A 51 -2.81 -4.58 2.41
CA GLY A 51 -3.28 -5.14 1.14
C GLY A 51 -2.57 -6.45 0.82
N HIS A 52 -3.24 -7.28 0.02
CA HIS A 52 -2.74 -8.59 -0.36
C HIS A 52 -2.73 -8.73 -1.87
N THR A 53 -1.64 -9.29 -2.42
CA THR A 53 -1.55 -9.65 -3.83
C THR A 53 -0.52 -10.75 -4.02
N ALA A 54 -0.75 -11.66 -4.96
CA ALA A 54 0.18 -12.74 -5.30
C ALA A 54 0.71 -13.55 -4.09
N GLY A 55 -0.12 -13.75 -3.06
CA GLY A 55 0.26 -14.47 -1.83
C GLY A 55 1.14 -13.68 -0.86
N LEU A 56 1.34 -12.37 -1.09
CA LEU A 56 2.10 -11.47 -0.24
C LEU A 56 1.18 -10.45 0.44
N GLU A 57 1.58 -9.99 1.61
CA GLU A 57 0.95 -8.91 2.35
C GLU A 57 1.85 -7.67 2.34
N PHE A 58 1.23 -6.51 2.16
CA PHE A 58 1.86 -5.21 2.15
C PHE A 58 1.20 -4.28 3.15
N THR A 59 2.00 -3.47 3.84
CA THR A 59 1.54 -2.47 4.80
C THR A 59 2.06 -1.07 4.46
N TRP A 60 1.23 -0.06 4.75
CA TRP A 60 1.65 1.34 4.72
C TRP A 60 1.02 2.12 5.87
N HIS A 61 1.86 2.81 6.63
CA HIS A 61 1.43 3.76 7.66
C HIS A 61 1.49 5.17 7.07
N GLN A 62 0.35 5.85 7.06
CA GLN A 62 0.32 7.27 6.71
C GLN A 62 1.05 8.04 7.81
N LYS A 63 2.19 8.64 7.47
CA LYS A 63 2.84 9.62 8.35
C LYS A 63 2.03 10.91 8.26
N ILE A 64 1.48 11.33 9.40
CA ILE A 64 0.85 12.64 9.60
C ILE A 64 1.96 13.69 9.71
#